data_AF-Q3LEH4-F1
#
_entry.id   AF-Q3LEH4-F1
#
_cell.length_a   1.000
_cell.length_b   1.000
_cell.length_c   1.000
_cell.angle_alpha   90.00
_cell.angle_beta   90.00
_cell.angle_gamma   90.00
#
_symmetry.space_group_name_H-M   'P 1'
#
loop_
_entity.id
_entity.type
_entity.pdbx_description
1 polymer ?
#
loop_
_entity_poly.entity_id
_entity_poly.type
_entity_poly.pdbx_seq_one_letter_code
_entity_poly.pdbx_strand_id
1 'polypeptide(L)'
;AGGIAEMNKKLPKALVRDTTDALDAVGNTTKAVTKGYAIGSAGLGALVLFAAYNEDLKYFAATAAEGSFFDGIGVVNFSIANPYVVVGLLFGGLLPFLFGGMSMMAVGRAAQAVVEEVRSQFKNDPGIMEGTSKPNYGKAVDILTSAAIKEMIVPSLLPVLSPIVLFLLIWGIAGPSAALASVGAMMLGVIVTGLFVAISMNSSGGAWDNA
;
A
#
# COMPACT_ATOMS: atom_id res chain seq x y z
N ALA A 1 8.11 4.33 24.16
CA ALA A 1 8.50 4.73 25.53
C ALA A 1 7.32 5.31 26.31
N GLY A 2 6.56 6.25 25.75
CA GLY A 2 5.38 6.85 26.40
C GLY A 2 4.34 5.85 26.91
N GLY A 3 3.97 4.83 26.12
CA GLY A 3 3.04 3.80 26.56
C GLY A 3 3.52 3.00 27.78
N ILE A 4 4.82 2.68 27.87
CA ILE A 4 5.40 2.00 29.05
C ILE A 4 5.40 2.94 30.27
N ALA A 5 5.65 4.23 30.05
CA ALA A 5 5.59 5.23 31.11
C ALA A 5 4.15 5.38 31.66
N GLU A 6 3.13 5.36 30.79
CA GLU A 6 1.72 5.45 31.20
C GLU A 6 1.25 4.20 31.97
N MET A 7 1.71 3.02 31.55
CA MET A 7 1.38 1.75 32.21
C MET A 7 2.08 1.58 33.57
N ASN A 8 3.16 2.34 33.85
CA ASN A 8 3.91 2.23 35.09
C ASN A 8 3.54 3.34 36.09
N LYS A 9 2.74 2.98 37.10
CA LYS A 9 2.27 3.89 38.17
C LYS A 9 3.38 4.48 39.05
N LYS A 10 4.62 4.00 38.97
CA LYS A 10 5.74 4.42 39.83
C LYS A 10 6.60 5.55 39.24
N LEU A 11 6.36 5.94 37.99
CA LEU A 11 7.14 7.00 37.34
C LEU A 11 6.49 8.37 37.59
N PRO A 12 7.29 9.45 37.78
CA PRO A 12 6.76 10.81 37.87
C PRO A 12 6.08 11.18 36.55
N LYS A 13 4.73 11.19 36.55
CA LYS A 13 3.93 11.36 35.33
C LYS A 13 4.28 12.66 34.58
N ALA A 14 4.41 13.78 35.29
CA ALA A 14 4.66 15.08 34.65
C ALA A 14 5.97 15.09 33.84
N LEU A 15 7.11 14.76 34.44
CA LEU A 15 8.40 14.93 33.76
C LEU A 15 8.65 13.90 32.66
N VAL A 16 8.28 12.63 32.91
CA VAL A 16 8.55 11.54 31.98
C VAL A 16 7.54 11.54 30.83
N ARG A 17 6.25 11.84 31.08
CA ARG A 17 5.24 11.86 30.03
C ARG A 17 5.46 13.02 29.08
N ASP A 18 5.63 14.24 29.60
CA ASP A 18 5.86 15.46 28.79
C ASP A 18 7.07 15.30 27.86
N THR A 19 8.17 14.73 28.39
CA THR A 19 9.37 14.44 27.59
C THR A 19 9.09 13.36 26.55
N THR A 20 8.38 12.28 26.90
CA THR A 20 8.07 11.21 25.93
C THR A 20 7.07 11.63 24.86
N ASP A 21 6.13 12.52 25.14
CA ASP A 21 5.18 13.05 24.16
C ASP A 21 5.87 14.02 23.20
N ALA A 22 6.75 14.89 23.71
CA ALA A 22 7.61 15.71 22.86
C ALA A 22 8.47 14.84 21.91
N LEU A 23 9.01 13.72 22.42
CA LEU A 23 9.77 12.77 21.60
C LEU A 23 8.89 12.01 20.59
N ASP A 24 7.65 11.68 20.92
CA ASP A 24 6.74 10.98 20.00
C ASP A 24 6.32 11.88 18.84
N ALA A 25 6.03 13.17 19.11
CA ALA A 25 5.72 14.16 18.07
C ALA A 25 6.89 14.39 17.09
N VAL A 26 8.13 14.47 17.61
CA VAL A 26 9.34 14.50 16.77
C VAL A 26 9.51 13.19 15.99
N GLY A 27 9.20 12.06 16.64
CA GLY A 27 9.18 10.74 16.03
C GLY A 27 8.22 10.64 14.85
N ASN A 28 6.99 11.15 14.99
CA ASN A 28 5.97 11.15 13.95
C ASN A 28 6.40 11.97 12.74
N THR A 29 7.00 13.14 12.97
CA THR A 29 7.60 13.96 11.91
C THR A 29 8.73 13.21 11.19
N THR A 30 9.62 12.53 11.93
CA THR A 30 10.72 11.72 11.36
C THR A 30 10.19 10.53 10.56
N LYS A 31 9.13 9.86 11.03
CA LYS A 31 8.44 8.78 10.29
C LYS A 31 7.86 9.31 8.97
N ALA A 32 7.22 10.48 8.98
CA ALA A 32 6.66 11.07 7.77
C ALA A 32 7.76 11.40 6.74
N VAL A 33 8.89 11.96 7.18
CA VAL A 33 10.03 12.27 6.30
C VAL A 33 10.64 11.00 5.68
N THR A 34 10.88 9.97 6.50
CA THR A 34 11.45 8.70 6.03
C THR A 34 10.53 7.97 5.05
N LYS A 35 9.21 7.97 5.30
CA LYS A 35 8.21 7.50 4.34
C LYS A 35 8.23 8.31 3.03
N GLY A 36 8.32 9.64 3.13
CA GLY A 36 8.44 10.52 1.95
C GLY A 36 9.67 10.19 1.09
N TYR A 37 10.82 9.96 1.72
CA TYR A 37 12.04 9.55 1.01
C TYR A 37 11.88 8.20 0.33
N ALA A 38 11.27 7.21 1.01
CA ALA A 38 10.98 5.91 0.43
C ALA A 38 10.03 6.01 -0.78
N ILE A 39 8.98 6.82 -0.69
CA ILE A 39 8.03 7.06 -1.79
C ILE A 39 8.73 7.71 -2.99
N GLY A 40 9.56 8.75 -2.74
CA GLY A 40 10.33 9.41 -3.80
C GLY A 40 11.33 8.48 -4.48
N SER A 41 12.07 7.68 -3.69
CA SER A 41 13.00 6.68 -4.19
C SER A 41 12.30 5.59 -5.02
N ALA A 42 11.14 5.10 -4.55
CA ALA A 42 10.32 4.13 -5.28
C ALA A 42 9.80 4.72 -6.61
N GLY A 43 9.39 6.00 -6.62
CA GLY A 43 8.96 6.68 -7.84
C GLY A 43 10.07 6.76 -8.90
N LEU A 44 11.30 7.14 -8.49
CA LEU A 44 12.46 7.14 -9.38
C LEU A 44 12.82 5.72 -9.86
N GLY A 45 12.83 4.75 -8.95
CA GLY A 45 13.10 3.35 -9.29
C GLY A 45 12.09 2.79 -10.30
N ALA A 46 10.81 3.13 -10.14
CA ALA A 46 9.76 2.69 -11.05
C ALA A 46 9.92 3.30 -12.46
N LEU A 47 10.37 4.54 -12.58
CA LEU A 47 10.70 5.15 -13.87
C LEU A 47 11.88 4.45 -14.56
N VAL A 48 12.91 4.07 -13.79
CA VAL A 48 14.04 3.30 -14.31
C VAL A 48 13.59 1.91 -14.77
N LEU A 49 12.75 1.23 -14.00
CA LEU A 49 12.18 -0.07 -14.38
C LEU A 49 11.31 0.03 -15.63
N PHE A 50 10.56 1.13 -15.82
CA PHE A 50 9.82 1.37 -17.05
C PHE A 50 10.76 1.59 -18.26
N ALA A 51 11.85 2.32 -18.08
CA ALA A 51 12.85 2.50 -19.12
C ALA A 51 13.50 1.14 -19.50
N ALA A 52 13.86 0.33 -18.50
CA ALA A 52 14.37 -1.02 -18.70
C ALA A 52 13.35 -1.90 -19.43
N TYR A 53 12.08 -1.87 -19.03
CA TYR A 53 11.00 -2.59 -19.72
C TYR A 53 10.91 -2.22 -21.21
N ASN A 54 10.99 -0.93 -21.55
CA ASN A 54 10.95 -0.49 -22.95
C ASN A 54 12.18 -0.96 -23.75
N GLU A 55 13.36 -0.93 -23.15
CA GLU A 55 14.58 -1.43 -23.80
C GLU A 55 14.56 -2.95 -23.97
N ASP A 56 14.10 -3.69 -22.97
CA ASP A 56 13.94 -5.15 -23.04
C ASP A 56 12.97 -5.53 -24.17
N LEU A 57 11.85 -4.81 -24.30
CA LEU A 57 10.89 -5.05 -25.40
C LEU A 57 11.53 -4.85 -26.78
N LYS A 58 12.36 -3.83 -26.96
CA LYS A 58 13.08 -3.61 -28.22
C LYS A 58 14.09 -4.72 -28.48
N TYR A 59 14.83 -5.13 -27.45
CA TYR A 59 15.83 -6.18 -27.54
C TYR A 59 15.20 -7.54 -27.91
N PHE A 60 14.12 -7.93 -27.22
CA PHE A 60 13.43 -9.20 -27.48
C PHE A 60 12.69 -9.20 -28.82
N ALA A 61 12.11 -8.08 -29.24
CA ALA A 61 11.51 -7.97 -30.57
C ALA A 61 12.56 -8.05 -31.70
N ALA A 62 13.76 -7.50 -31.49
CA ALA A 62 14.85 -7.54 -32.48
C ALA A 62 15.57 -8.89 -32.56
N THR A 63 15.62 -9.63 -31.44
CA THR A 63 16.36 -10.91 -31.32
C THR A 63 15.41 -12.12 -31.32
N ALA A 64 14.15 -11.93 -31.68
CA ALA A 64 13.16 -12.98 -31.68
C ALA A 64 13.54 -14.12 -32.63
N ALA A 65 13.49 -15.36 -32.16
CA ALA A 65 13.57 -16.53 -33.02
C ALA A 65 12.27 -16.71 -33.79
N GLU A 66 12.34 -17.20 -35.02
CA GLU A 66 11.17 -17.49 -35.86
C GLU A 66 10.19 -18.42 -35.14
N GLY A 67 8.93 -18.01 -35.01
CA GLY A 67 7.88 -18.73 -34.27
C GLY A 67 7.87 -18.52 -32.74
N SER A 68 8.74 -17.67 -32.19
CA SER A 68 8.69 -17.29 -30.77
C SER A 68 7.61 -16.25 -30.48
N PHE A 69 7.24 -16.05 -29.20
CA PHE A 69 6.22 -15.05 -28.82
C PHE A 69 6.53 -13.65 -29.37
N PHE A 70 7.82 -13.26 -29.37
CA PHE A 70 8.27 -11.93 -29.79
C PHE A 70 8.45 -11.78 -31.31
N ASP A 71 8.28 -12.86 -32.07
CA ASP A 71 8.40 -12.84 -33.52
C ASP A 71 7.25 -12.05 -34.15
N GLY A 72 7.58 -11.16 -35.09
CA GLY A 72 6.60 -10.32 -35.79
C GLY A 72 5.86 -9.27 -34.94
N ILE A 73 6.17 -9.10 -33.65
CA ILE A 73 5.52 -8.08 -32.79
C ILE A 73 5.85 -6.64 -33.26
N GLY A 74 7.04 -6.46 -33.83
CA GLY A 74 7.55 -5.14 -34.23
C GLY A 74 7.81 -4.21 -33.04
N VAL A 75 7.97 -2.92 -33.31
CA VAL A 75 8.18 -1.91 -32.24
C VAL A 75 6.86 -1.65 -31.53
N VAL A 76 6.84 -1.89 -30.20
CA VAL A 76 5.67 -1.63 -29.36
C VAL A 76 5.35 -0.14 -29.34
N ASN A 77 4.10 0.20 -29.71
CA ASN A 77 3.66 1.58 -29.84
C ASN A 77 3.10 2.13 -28.52
N PHE A 78 3.88 2.98 -27.85
CA PHE A 78 3.50 3.69 -26.62
C PHE A 78 2.87 5.08 -26.85
N SER A 79 2.50 5.42 -28.09
CA SER A 79 1.81 6.68 -28.38
C SER A 79 0.49 6.76 -27.63
N ILE A 80 0.15 7.93 -27.09
CA ILE A 80 -1.15 8.20 -26.47
C ILE A 80 -2.30 8.05 -27.48
N ALA A 81 -2.01 8.15 -28.78
CA ALA A 81 -2.97 7.86 -29.84
C ALA A 81 -3.34 6.37 -29.93
N ASN A 82 -2.55 5.46 -29.33
CA ASN A 82 -2.89 4.06 -29.20
C ASN A 82 -3.94 3.88 -28.09
N PRO A 83 -5.16 3.41 -28.40
CA PRO A 83 -6.23 3.28 -27.40
C PRO A 83 -5.84 2.33 -26.26
N TYR A 84 -5.01 1.32 -26.49
CA TYR A 84 -4.58 0.37 -25.47
C TYR A 84 -3.62 0.99 -24.44
N VAL A 85 -2.88 2.03 -24.82
CA VAL A 85 -2.05 2.82 -23.90
C VAL A 85 -2.95 3.64 -22.97
N VAL A 86 -4.01 4.25 -23.50
CA VAL A 86 -4.99 4.99 -22.68
C VAL A 86 -5.69 4.06 -21.69
N VAL A 87 -6.10 2.86 -22.14
CA VAL A 87 -6.68 1.83 -21.26
C VAL A 87 -5.69 1.45 -20.15
N GLY A 88 -4.43 1.19 -20.50
CA GLY A 88 -3.39 0.89 -19.52
C GLY A 88 -3.21 2.02 -18.50
N LEU A 89 -3.09 3.27 -18.95
CA LEU A 89 -2.95 4.44 -18.07
C LEU A 89 -4.13 4.59 -17.10
N LEU A 90 -5.36 4.48 -17.58
CA LEU A 90 -6.56 4.59 -16.75
C LEU A 90 -6.66 3.44 -15.76
N PHE A 91 -6.40 2.21 -16.22
CA PHE A 91 -6.43 1.02 -15.37
C PHE A 91 -5.35 1.11 -14.28
N GLY A 92 -4.12 1.45 -14.65
CA GLY A 92 -3.01 1.66 -13.72
C GLY A 92 -3.28 2.80 -12.74
N GLY A 93 -3.85 3.90 -13.22
CA GLY A 93 -4.23 5.04 -12.40
C GLY A 93 -5.25 4.73 -11.31
N LEU A 94 -6.09 3.71 -11.54
CA LEU A 94 -7.10 3.22 -10.60
C LEU A 94 -6.49 2.41 -9.45
N LEU A 95 -5.38 1.70 -9.70
CA LEU A 95 -4.85 0.69 -8.78
C LEU A 95 -4.45 1.26 -7.41
N PRO A 96 -3.77 2.42 -7.30
CA PRO A 96 -3.44 2.99 -6.00
C PRO A 96 -4.67 3.33 -5.16
N PHE A 97 -5.73 3.84 -5.79
CA PHE A 97 -6.99 4.14 -5.11
C PHE A 97 -7.70 2.88 -4.66
N LEU A 98 -7.75 1.86 -5.52
CA LEU A 98 -8.36 0.57 -5.17
C LEU A 98 -7.59 -0.11 -4.03
N PHE A 99 -6.27 -0.14 -4.11
CA PHE A 99 -5.41 -0.68 -3.05
C PHE A 99 -5.62 0.07 -1.73
N GLY A 100 -5.61 1.40 -1.76
CA GLY A 100 -5.85 2.24 -0.59
C GLY A 100 -7.23 2.00 0.02
N GLY A 101 -8.28 1.97 -0.80
CA GLY A 101 -9.65 1.70 -0.37
C GLY A 101 -9.81 0.33 0.27
N MET A 102 -9.30 -0.73 -0.37
CA MET A 102 -9.35 -2.08 0.19
C MET A 102 -8.58 -2.18 1.51
N SER A 103 -7.39 -1.56 1.59
CA SER A 103 -6.58 -1.53 2.81
C SER A 103 -7.29 -0.80 3.95
N MET A 104 -7.92 0.34 3.69
CA MET A 104 -8.69 1.08 4.69
C MET A 104 -9.92 0.30 5.18
N MET A 105 -10.64 -0.38 4.28
CA MET A 105 -11.78 -1.23 4.64
C MET A 105 -11.34 -2.43 5.51
N ALA A 106 -10.21 -3.06 5.16
CA ALA A 106 -9.60 -4.14 5.94
C ALA A 106 -9.25 -3.68 7.37
N VAL A 107 -8.58 -2.53 7.49
CA VAL A 107 -8.23 -1.94 8.80
C VAL A 107 -9.50 -1.60 9.60
N GLY A 108 -10.54 -1.05 8.95
CA GLY A 108 -11.80 -0.72 9.60
C GLY A 108 -12.49 -1.93 10.22
N ARG A 109 -12.57 -3.07 9.51
CA ARG A 109 -13.14 -4.31 10.03
C ARG A 109 -12.35 -4.86 11.23
N ALA A 110 -11.02 -4.88 11.12
CA ALA A 110 -10.16 -5.34 12.22
C ALA A 110 -10.28 -4.44 13.46
N ALA A 111 -10.31 -3.12 13.27
CA ALA A 111 -10.48 -2.15 14.34
C ALA A 111 -11.84 -2.32 15.04
N GLN A 112 -12.92 -2.53 14.28
CA GLN A 112 -14.24 -2.76 14.85
C GLN A 112 -14.28 -4.01 15.73
N ALA A 113 -13.69 -5.12 15.28
CA ALA A 113 -13.62 -6.36 16.07
C ALA A 113 -12.88 -6.16 17.40
N VAL A 114 -11.81 -5.35 17.42
CA VAL A 114 -11.09 -4.99 18.64
C VAL A 114 -11.94 -4.13 19.56
N VAL A 115 -12.65 -3.13 19.01
CA VAL A 115 -13.54 -2.27 19.80
C VAL A 115 -14.66 -3.08 20.46
N GLU A 116 -15.27 -4.02 19.73
CA GLU A 116 -16.29 -4.92 20.27
C GLU A 116 -15.73 -5.82 21.38
N GLU A 117 -14.51 -6.35 21.22
CA GLU A 117 -13.85 -7.14 22.25
C GLU A 117 -13.53 -6.31 23.51
N VAL A 118 -12.96 -5.12 23.35
CA VAL A 118 -12.64 -4.23 24.47
C VAL A 118 -13.92 -3.85 25.23
N ARG A 119 -15.00 -3.52 24.51
CA ARG A 119 -16.32 -3.25 25.11
C ARG A 119 -16.88 -4.45 25.86
N SER A 120 -16.74 -5.65 25.29
CA SER A 120 -17.16 -6.90 25.92
C SER A 120 -16.40 -7.14 27.23
N GLN A 121 -15.08 -6.94 27.24
CA GLN A 121 -14.27 -7.09 28.46
C GLN A 121 -14.71 -6.10 29.55
N PHE A 122 -14.88 -4.82 29.22
CA PHE A 122 -15.36 -3.83 30.21
C PHE A 122 -16.76 -4.10 30.72
N LYS A 123 -17.66 -4.63 29.88
CA LYS A 123 -19.03 -4.96 30.30
C LYS A 123 -19.07 -6.17 31.22
N ASN A 124 -18.25 -7.18 30.95
CA ASN A 124 -18.27 -8.45 31.68
C ASN A 124 -17.45 -8.41 32.97
N ASP A 125 -16.43 -7.54 33.05
CA ASP A 125 -15.62 -7.34 34.24
C ASP A 125 -15.45 -5.84 34.55
N PRO A 126 -16.35 -5.26 35.36
CA PRO A 126 -16.25 -3.87 35.82
C PRO A 126 -14.95 -3.59 36.60
N GLY A 127 -14.33 -4.62 37.19
CA GLY A 127 -13.07 -4.52 37.94
C GLY A 127 -11.90 -4.07 37.07
N ILE A 128 -11.98 -4.20 35.74
CA ILE A 128 -10.98 -3.66 34.82
C ILE A 128 -10.98 -2.12 34.86
N MET A 129 -12.15 -1.49 34.88
CA MET A 129 -12.28 -0.03 34.95
C MET A 129 -11.89 0.52 36.33
N GLU A 130 -12.18 -0.25 37.38
CA GLU A 130 -11.75 0.04 38.76
C GLU A 130 -10.24 -0.20 38.98
N GLY A 131 -9.58 -0.88 38.02
CA GLY A 131 -8.16 -1.22 38.08
C GLY A 131 -7.82 -2.34 39.08
N THR A 132 -8.82 -3.11 39.52
CA THR A 132 -8.69 -4.26 40.43
C THR A 132 -8.47 -5.57 39.68
N SER A 133 -8.95 -5.67 38.44
CA SER A 133 -8.77 -6.81 37.53
C SER A 133 -7.88 -6.46 36.33
N LYS A 134 -7.25 -7.47 35.73
CA LYS A 134 -6.41 -7.29 34.54
C LYS A 134 -7.19 -7.67 33.28
N PRO A 135 -7.18 -6.82 32.23
CA PRO A 135 -7.82 -7.15 30.97
C PRO A 135 -7.07 -8.27 30.23
N ASN A 136 -7.77 -8.96 29.33
CA ASN A 136 -7.20 -10.00 28.51
C ASN A 136 -6.57 -9.40 27.25
N TYR A 137 -5.28 -9.07 27.35
CA TYR A 137 -4.49 -8.57 26.22
C TYR A 137 -4.29 -9.61 25.11
N GLY A 138 -4.14 -10.89 25.46
CA GLY A 138 -3.89 -11.97 24.51
C GLY A 138 -5.01 -12.09 23.48
N LYS A 139 -6.26 -12.02 23.95
CA LYS A 139 -7.43 -12.08 23.07
C LYS A 139 -7.50 -10.92 22.07
N ALA A 140 -7.13 -9.71 22.49
CA ALA A 140 -7.06 -8.56 21.57
C ALA A 140 -5.95 -8.75 20.51
N VAL A 141 -4.79 -9.28 20.90
CA VAL A 141 -3.68 -9.59 19.99
C VAL A 141 -4.07 -10.70 19.01
N ASP A 142 -4.74 -11.76 19.47
CA ASP A 142 -5.15 -12.89 18.64
C ASP A 142 -6.16 -12.47 17.56
N ILE A 143 -7.13 -11.62 17.91
CA ILE A 143 -8.10 -11.04 16.98
C ILE A 143 -7.38 -10.22 15.92
N LEU A 144 -6.52 -9.28 16.33
CA LEU A 144 -5.76 -8.42 15.43
C LEU A 144 -4.88 -9.24 14.48
N THR A 145 -4.16 -10.22 15.00
CA THR A 145 -3.23 -11.06 14.22
C THR A 145 -4.00 -11.88 13.20
N SER A 146 -5.06 -12.55 13.62
CA SER A 146 -5.87 -13.40 12.74
C SER A 146 -6.59 -12.59 11.66
N ALA A 147 -7.11 -11.40 12.02
CA ALA A 147 -7.75 -10.50 11.08
C ALA A 147 -6.74 -9.93 10.08
N ALA A 148 -5.60 -9.43 10.55
CA ALA A 148 -4.56 -8.85 9.69
C ALA A 148 -4.06 -9.84 8.62
N ILE A 149 -3.78 -11.08 9.01
CA ILE A 149 -3.30 -12.12 8.07
C ILE A 149 -4.35 -12.38 6.97
N LYS A 150 -5.62 -12.52 7.34
CA LYS A 150 -6.69 -12.81 6.37
C LYS A 150 -6.98 -11.61 5.46
N GLU A 151 -7.04 -10.43 6.04
CA GLU A 151 -7.45 -9.20 5.36
C GLU A 151 -6.36 -8.64 4.44
N MET A 152 -5.07 -8.97 4.67
CA MET A 152 -3.98 -8.54 3.79
C MET A 152 -3.91 -9.31 2.46
N ILE A 153 -4.48 -10.51 2.36
CA ILE A 153 -4.33 -11.37 1.17
C ILE A 153 -4.86 -10.67 -0.08
N VAL A 154 -6.08 -10.13 -0.02
CA VAL A 154 -6.76 -9.54 -1.18
C VAL A 154 -6.06 -8.26 -1.67
N PRO A 155 -5.75 -7.27 -0.81
CA PRO A 155 -5.00 -6.09 -1.23
C PRO A 155 -3.63 -6.43 -1.81
N SER A 156 -2.90 -7.39 -1.22
CA SER A 156 -1.56 -7.76 -1.69
C SER A 156 -1.55 -8.52 -3.01
N LEU A 157 -2.63 -9.23 -3.35
CA LEU A 157 -2.76 -9.88 -4.66
C LEU A 157 -3.00 -8.88 -5.79
N LEU A 158 -3.59 -7.72 -5.51
CA LEU A 158 -3.96 -6.75 -6.55
C LEU A 158 -2.74 -6.33 -7.41
N PRO A 159 -1.60 -5.84 -6.87
CA PRO A 159 -0.46 -5.44 -7.69
C PRO A 159 0.20 -6.60 -8.45
N VAL A 160 0.12 -7.82 -7.91
CA VAL A 160 0.72 -9.01 -8.52
C VAL A 160 -0.10 -9.51 -9.70
N LEU A 161 -1.42 -9.54 -9.54
CA LEU A 161 -2.34 -10.05 -10.57
C LEU A 161 -2.68 -9.01 -11.63
N SER A 162 -2.68 -7.71 -11.30
CA SER A 162 -3.09 -6.65 -12.23
C SER A 162 -2.34 -6.64 -13.58
N PRO A 163 -0.99 -6.75 -13.63
CA PRO A 163 -0.26 -6.83 -14.90
C PRO A 163 -0.63 -8.07 -15.70
N ILE A 164 -0.79 -9.22 -15.04
CA ILE A 164 -1.09 -10.51 -15.67
C ILE A 164 -2.49 -10.48 -16.28
N VAL A 165 -3.47 -10.01 -15.51
CA VAL A 165 -4.87 -9.93 -15.95
C VAL A 165 -4.99 -8.95 -17.12
N LEU A 166 -4.40 -7.75 -17.01
CA LEU A 166 -4.43 -6.77 -18.10
C LEU A 166 -3.78 -7.31 -19.37
N PHE A 167 -2.61 -7.95 -19.24
CA PHE A 167 -1.91 -8.55 -20.36
C PHE A 167 -2.76 -9.60 -21.08
N LEU A 168 -3.29 -10.59 -20.36
CA LEU A 168 -4.05 -11.69 -20.96
C LEU A 168 -5.33 -11.20 -21.63
N LEU A 169 -6.04 -10.24 -21.02
CA LEU A 169 -7.26 -9.67 -21.59
C LEU A 169 -6.97 -8.91 -22.90
N ILE A 170 -5.98 -8.03 -22.91
CA ILE A 170 -5.65 -7.26 -24.12
C ILE A 170 -5.03 -8.17 -25.18
N TRP A 171 -4.23 -9.16 -24.79
CA TRP A 171 -3.65 -10.12 -25.73
C TRP A 171 -4.72 -10.88 -26.51
N GLY A 172 -5.78 -11.33 -25.83
CA GLY A 172 -6.89 -12.05 -26.48
C GLY A 172 -7.75 -11.18 -27.42
N ILE A 173 -7.73 -9.86 -27.27
CA ILE A 173 -8.56 -8.94 -28.07
C ILE A 173 -7.78 -8.29 -29.21
N ALA A 174 -6.52 -7.91 -28.94
CA ALA A 174 -5.77 -6.96 -29.75
C ALA A 174 -4.35 -7.43 -30.10
N GLY A 175 -3.97 -8.61 -29.65
CA GLY A 175 -2.66 -9.20 -29.91
C GLY A 175 -1.56 -8.72 -28.95
N PRO A 176 -0.36 -9.31 -29.09
CA PRO A 176 0.70 -9.22 -28.10
C PRO A 176 1.32 -7.82 -28.00
N SER A 177 1.47 -7.11 -29.13
CA SER A 177 2.00 -5.74 -29.15
C SER A 177 1.13 -4.78 -28.33
N ALA A 178 -0.19 -4.84 -28.52
CA ALA A 178 -1.15 -4.03 -27.77
C ALA A 178 -1.15 -4.38 -26.26
N ALA A 179 -1.02 -5.67 -25.93
CA ALA A 179 -0.95 -6.13 -24.55
C ALA A 179 0.28 -5.56 -23.82
N LEU A 180 1.46 -5.66 -24.44
CA LEU A 180 2.71 -5.13 -23.89
C LEU A 180 2.67 -3.60 -23.74
N ALA A 181 2.08 -2.89 -24.71
CA ALA A 181 1.86 -1.45 -24.63
C ALA A 181 0.96 -1.08 -23.44
N SER A 182 -0.14 -1.82 -23.25
CA SER A 182 -1.09 -1.58 -22.16
C SER A 182 -0.48 -1.81 -20.77
N VAL A 183 0.37 -2.83 -20.62
CA VAL A 183 1.07 -3.11 -19.35
C VAL A 183 2.10 -2.04 -19.03
N GLY A 184 2.91 -1.62 -20.01
CA GLY A 184 3.86 -0.52 -19.80
C GLY A 184 3.15 0.80 -19.48
N ALA A 185 2.02 1.06 -20.14
CA ALA A 185 1.17 2.21 -19.85
C ALA A 185 0.52 2.12 -18.46
N MET A 186 0.14 0.93 -18.01
CA MET A 186 -0.34 0.69 -16.64
C MET A 186 0.72 1.04 -15.59
N MET A 187 1.99 0.67 -15.82
CA MET A 187 3.09 1.07 -14.92
C MET A 187 3.17 2.59 -14.80
N LEU A 188 3.12 3.32 -15.92
CA LEU A 188 3.11 4.79 -15.90
C LEU A 188 1.90 5.36 -15.15
N GLY A 189 0.70 4.79 -15.36
CA GLY A 189 -0.51 5.20 -14.66
C GLY A 189 -0.40 5.03 -13.14
N VAL A 190 0.13 3.88 -12.70
CA VAL A 190 0.40 3.59 -11.27
C VAL A 190 1.43 4.56 -10.70
N ILE A 191 2.51 4.86 -11.42
CA ILE A 191 3.57 5.76 -10.97
C ILE A 191 3.01 7.16 -10.73
N VAL A 192 2.34 7.73 -11.74
CA VAL A 192 1.84 9.11 -11.69
C VAL A 192 0.82 9.27 -10.57
N THR A 193 -0.20 8.42 -10.52
CA THR A 193 -1.26 8.53 -9.52
C THR A 193 -0.81 8.10 -8.13
N GLY A 194 -0.05 6.99 -8.04
CA GLY A 194 0.38 6.39 -6.79
C GLY A 194 1.33 7.30 -6.01
N LEU A 195 2.21 8.03 -6.68
CA LEU A 195 3.10 8.99 -6.03
C LEU A 195 2.30 10.07 -5.29
N PHE A 196 1.33 10.69 -5.95
CA PHE A 196 0.53 11.75 -5.32
C PHE A 196 -0.37 11.22 -4.20
N VAL A 197 -1.02 10.08 -4.40
CA VAL A 197 -1.85 9.45 -3.36
C VAL A 197 -1.00 9.09 -2.14
N ALA A 198 0.17 8.48 -2.34
CA ALA A 198 1.06 8.10 -1.25
C ALA A 198 1.57 9.31 -0.45
N ILE A 199 1.99 10.37 -1.12
CA ILE A 199 2.43 11.61 -0.47
C ILE A 199 1.27 12.24 0.31
N SER A 200 0.09 12.33 -0.29
CA SER A 200 -1.11 12.89 0.36
C SER A 200 -1.45 12.11 1.63
N MET A 201 -1.56 10.79 1.56
CA MET A 201 -1.90 9.95 2.72
C MET A 201 -0.83 10.02 3.83
N ASN A 202 0.45 10.06 3.46
CA ASN A 202 1.55 10.16 4.42
C ASN A 202 1.54 11.50 5.17
N SER A 203 1.45 12.61 4.44
CA SER A 203 1.48 13.95 5.02
C SER A 203 0.22 14.26 5.82
N SER A 204 -0.96 13.88 5.31
CA SER A 204 -2.22 14.06 6.04
C SER A 204 -2.27 13.23 7.32
N GLY A 205 -1.80 11.97 7.29
CA GLY A 205 -1.70 11.14 8.47
C GLY A 205 -0.77 11.73 9.53
N GLY A 206 0.42 12.17 9.14
CA GLY A 206 1.36 12.80 10.07
C GLY A 206 0.87 14.15 10.62
N ALA A 207 0.12 14.92 9.83
CA ALA A 207 -0.47 16.17 10.28
C ALA A 207 -1.57 15.94 11.33
N TRP A 208 -2.45 14.96 11.13
CA TRP A 208 -3.47 14.60 12.12
C TRP A 208 -2.91 13.97 13.40
N ASP A 209 -1.78 13.27 13.31
CA ASP A 209 -1.11 12.67 14.49
C ASP A 209 -0.44 13.74 15.39
N ASN A 210 -0.09 14.90 14.82
CA ASN A 210 0.56 16.00 15.54
C ASN A 210 -0.37 17.17 15.87
N ALA A 211 -1.63 17.14 15.42
CA ALA A 211 -2.64 18.18 15.68
C ALA A 211 -3.45 17.86 16.94
#